data_AF-I3Z3E0-F1
#
_entry.id   AF-I3Z3E0-F1
#
_cell.length_a   1.000
_cell.length_b   1.000
_cell.length_c   1.000
_cell.angle_alpha   90.00
_cell.angle_beta   90.00
_cell.angle_gamma   90.00
#
_symmetry.space_group_name_H-M   'P 1'
#
loop_
_entity.id
_entity.type
_entity.pdbx_description
1 polymer ?
#
loop_
_entity_poly.entity_id
_entity_poly.type
_entity_poly.pdbx_seq_one_letter_code
_entity_poly.pdbx_strand_id
1 'polypeptide(L)'
;MKHTKTLSLLLLIILYSCGQKGTDDLQQTFSYQLDTVLINSKGKNLDLTRNITNSDLNVEESTIYLFNSFDHSIDEINLEKLEYVRSIPFEKEGPNGTSHINYIYALADDLFFIKGSVKSGVFDKKGIVSVDILQNTYQGFLEQVKFSPPVWDKVNKRYLRLSAQRVYTDIKSENSFLHQIKETKVFLTVFDEDFNLISEGEVPEFNSESVKYFAKDGKLWYFTNVDDELGFVILSLEN
;
A
#
# COMPACT_ATOMS: atom_id res chain seq x y z
N MET A 1 15.59 89.54 -2.69
CA MET A 1 16.61 89.33 -1.64
C MET A 1 16.07 88.27 -0.68
N LYS A 2 16.61 87.03 -0.69
CA LYS A 2 17.70 86.55 0.19
C LYS A 2 17.28 86.68 1.68
N HIS A 3 17.20 85.68 2.58
CA HIS A 3 17.76 84.33 2.76
C HIS A 3 16.85 83.57 3.77
N THR A 4 16.54 82.26 3.61
CA THR A 4 17.07 81.11 4.38
C THR A 4 17.16 81.32 5.92
N LYS A 5 16.62 80.46 6.80
CA LYS A 5 17.12 79.10 7.13
C LYS A 5 16.07 78.21 7.84
N THR A 6 16.05 76.95 7.38
CA THR A 6 15.85 75.67 8.08
C THR A 6 15.73 75.64 9.61
N LEU A 7 14.71 74.92 10.12
CA LEU A 7 14.87 74.03 11.26
C LEU A 7 14.09 72.73 11.03
N SER A 8 14.88 71.67 10.89
CA SER A 8 14.47 70.26 10.91
C SER A 8 14.08 69.85 12.33
N LEU A 9 12.95 69.14 12.51
CA LEU A 9 12.89 68.00 13.44
C LEU A 9 11.64 67.11 13.25
N LEU A 10 11.93 65.84 12.96
CA LEU A 10 11.23 64.58 13.28
C LEU A 10 9.69 64.49 13.10
N LEU A 11 9.20 63.67 12.15
CA LEU A 11 9.06 62.21 12.23
C LEU A 11 7.77 61.77 12.95
N LEU A 12 6.76 61.39 12.17
CA LEU A 12 5.93 60.23 12.47
C LEU A 12 5.33 59.67 11.17
N ILE A 13 6.16 58.96 10.40
CA ILE A 13 5.65 58.07 9.35
C ILE A 13 5.11 56.85 10.08
N ILE A 14 3.79 56.81 10.26
CA ILE A 14 3.10 55.63 10.76
C ILE A 14 3.11 54.60 9.64
N LEU A 15 4.18 53.80 9.57
CA LEU A 15 4.23 52.60 8.76
C LEU A 15 3.24 51.59 9.38
N TYR A 16 2.01 51.59 8.87
CA TYR A 16 1.11 50.44 9.01
C TYR A 16 1.71 49.29 8.22
N SER A 17 2.58 48.53 8.89
CA SER A 17 3.07 47.23 8.45
C SER A 17 2.93 46.27 9.61
N CYS A 18 1.82 45.54 9.63
CA CYS A 18 1.82 44.14 10.07
C CYS A 18 0.52 43.47 9.61
N GLY A 19 0.53 43.04 8.35
CA GLY A 19 -0.40 42.04 7.84
C GLY A 19 0.36 40.73 7.64
N GLN A 20 0.99 40.19 8.69
CA GLN A 20 1.29 38.76 8.69
C GLN A 20 -0.08 38.06 8.78
N LYS A 21 -0.53 37.49 7.65
CA LYS A 21 -1.44 36.35 7.72
C LYS A 21 -0.71 35.33 8.59
N GLY A 22 -1.17 35.18 9.82
CA GLY A 22 -0.76 34.07 10.67
C GLY A 22 -0.90 32.82 9.82
N THR A 23 0.22 32.14 9.63
CA THR A 23 0.19 30.72 9.30
C THR A 23 -0.61 30.10 10.43
N ASP A 24 -1.83 29.66 10.13
CA ASP A 24 -2.68 29.01 11.09
C ASP A 24 -1.86 27.93 11.80
N ASP A 25 -1.94 28.06 13.12
CA ASP A 25 -1.21 27.37 14.15
C ASP A 25 -1.47 25.86 14.00
N LEU A 26 -0.55 25.12 13.36
CA LEU A 26 -0.46 23.67 13.51
C LEU A 26 0.10 23.33 14.91
N GLN A 27 -0.55 23.86 15.95
CA GLN A 27 -0.49 23.33 17.30
C GLN A 27 -1.61 22.30 17.48
N GLN A 28 -1.64 21.28 16.61
CA GLN A 28 -2.21 20.02 17.07
C GLN A 28 -1.28 19.53 18.18
N THR A 29 -1.74 19.64 19.42
CA THR A 29 -1.04 19.07 20.57
C THR A 29 -1.11 17.55 20.39
N PHE A 30 -0.04 16.97 19.84
CA PHE A 30 0.07 15.53 19.68
C PHE A 30 0.07 14.87 21.06
N SER A 31 -1.03 14.21 21.42
CA SER A 31 -1.22 13.48 22.67
C SER A 31 -1.35 12.00 22.37
N TYR A 32 -0.60 11.15 23.08
CA TYR A 32 -0.60 9.71 22.89
C TYR A 32 -0.48 8.99 24.23
N GLN A 33 -1.01 7.78 24.31
CA GLN A 33 -0.79 6.83 25.39
C GLN A 33 -0.01 5.65 24.83
N LEU A 34 0.94 5.14 25.61
CA LEU A 34 1.82 4.05 25.20
C LEU A 34 1.69 2.93 26.23
N ASP A 35 1.21 1.79 25.78
CA ASP A 35 1.10 0.57 26.57
C ASP A 35 1.89 -0.57 25.92
N THR A 36 2.23 -1.57 26.71
CA THR A 36 2.87 -2.80 26.24
C THR A 36 1.99 -3.98 26.60
N VAL A 37 1.78 -4.87 25.64
CA VAL A 37 1.03 -6.10 25.84
C VAL A 37 1.98 -7.29 25.71
N LEU A 38 1.84 -8.27 26.60
CA LEU A 38 2.64 -9.49 26.58
C LEU A 38 1.79 -10.68 26.13
N ILE A 39 2.31 -11.44 25.17
CA ILE A 39 1.69 -12.69 24.72
C ILE A 39 2.08 -13.82 25.67
N ASN A 40 1.09 -14.55 26.18
CA ASN A 40 1.31 -15.79 26.92
C ASN A 40 1.72 -16.90 25.96
N SER A 41 3.00 -17.27 25.96
CA SER A 41 3.52 -18.33 25.07
C SER A 41 3.12 -19.74 25.51
N LYS A 42 2.56 -19.93 26.70
CA LYS A 42 2.26 -21.25 27.30
C LYS A 42 3.46 -22.21 27.29
N GLY A 43 4.68 -21.66 27.40
CA GLY A 43 5.92 -22.42 27.38
C GLY A 43 6.48 -22.73 25.98
N LYS A 44 5.81 -22.31 24.90
CA LYS A 44 6.35 -22.37 23.53
C LYS A 44 7.55 -21.43 23.40
N ASN A 45 8.62 -21.92 22.76
CA ASN A 45 9.74 -21.09 22.32
C ASN A 45 9.37 -20.42 20.97
N LEU A 46 8.82 -19.22 21.03
CA LEU A 46 8.46 -18.44 19.84
C LEU A 46 9.73 -17.92 19.15
N ASP A 47 9.77 -18.01 17.82
CA ASP A 47 10.89 -17.50 17.03
C ASP A 47 10.72 -16.00 16.77
N LEU A 48 11.20 -15.18 17.71
CA LEU A 48 11.18 -13.72 17.61
C LEU A 48 12.38 -13.15 16.82
N THR A 49 13.16 -14.01 16.16
CA THR A 49 14.29 -13.55 15.36
C THR A 49 13.80 -12.69 14.20
N ARG A 50 14.72 -11.91 13.60
CA ARG A 50 14.41 -10.98 12.51
C ARG A 50 13.28 -9.99 12.84
N ASN A 51 13.04 -9.68 14.11
CA ASN A 51 11.94 -8.81 14.56
C ASN A 51 10.59 -9.25 13.97
N ILE A 52 10.29 -10.55 13.96
CA ILE A 52 9.05 -11.16 13.44
C ILE A 52 8.70 -10.78 11.99
N THR A 53 9.67 -10.34 11.18
CA THR A 53 9.45 -9.99 9.75
C THR A 53 9.10 -11.18 8.85
N ASN A 54 9.14 -12.40 9.41
CA ASN A 54 8.72 -13.67 8.85
C ASN A 54 7.33 -14.11 9.35
N SER A 55 6.47 -13.15 9.68
CA SER A 55 5.07 -13.37 10.09
C SER A 55 4.12 -12.57 9.21
N ASP A 56 2.83 -12.90 9.31
CA ASP A 56 1.75 -12.07 8.77
C ASP A 56 0.57 -11.98 9.73
N LEU A 57 -0.21 -10.90 9.61
CA LEU A 57 -1.38 -10.63 10.43
C LEU A 57 -2.65 -10.91 9.64
N ASN A 58 -3.46 -11.86 10.12
CA ASN A 58 -4.86 -11.93 9.73
C ASN A 58 -5.67 -10.99 10.61
N VAL A 59 -6.07 -9.85 10.04
CA VAL A 59 -6.84 -8.81 10.75
C VAL A 59 -8.24 -9.29 11.10
N GLU A 60 -8.90 -10.05 10.22
CA GLU A 60 -10.27 -10.55 10.45
C GLU A 60 -10.32 -11.54 11.62
N GLU A 61 -9.30 -12.39 11.74
CA GLU A 61 -9.17 -13.35 12.84
C GLU A 61 -8.41 -12.80 14.06
N SER A 62 -7.94 -11.55 14.01
CA SER A 62 -7.05 -10.95 15.02
C SER A 62 -5.92 -11.90 15.43
N THR A 63 -5.22 -12.48 14.44
CA THR A 63 -4.26 -13.56 14.64
C THR A 63 -2.96 -13.32 13.86
N ILE A 64 -1.82 -13.46 14.53
CA ILE A 64 -0.50 -13.47 13.90
C ILE A 64 -0.12 -14.91 13.58
N TYR A 65 0.31 -15.14 12.35
CA TYR A 65 0.93 -16.38 11.89
C TYR A 65 2.44 -16.18 11.80
N LEU A 66 3.18 -16.71 12.76
CA LEU A 66 4.63 -16.52 12.89
C LEU A 66 5.39 -17.78 12.43
N PHE A 67 6.27 -17.66 11.43
CA PHE A 67 7.15 -18.78 11.10
C PHE A 67 8.14 -19.07 12.24
N ASN A 68 8.16 -20.30 12.73
CA ASN A 68 9.11 -20.78 13.71
C ASN A 68 10.15 -21.69 13.05
N SER A 69 11.39 -21.21 12.97
CA SER A 69 12.47 -21.96 12.31
C SER A 69 13.03 -23.10 13.17
N PHE A 70 12.75 -23.14 14.48
CA PHE A 70 13.27 -24.17 15.38
C PHE A 70 12.65 -25.54 15.13
N ASP A 71 11.35 -25.58 14.84
CA ASP A 71 10.60 -26.80 14.58
C ASP A 71 9.86 -26.80 13.24
N HIS A 72 10.19 -25.85 12.37
CA HIS A 72 9.66 -25.71 11.00
C HIS A 72 8.12 -25.69 10.99
N SER A 73 7.56 -24.80 11.79
CA SER A 73 6.11 -24.66 11.97
C SER A 73 5.64 -23.21 11.82
N ILE A 74 4.34 -23.01 11.68
CA ILE A 74 3.70 -21.69 11.80
C ILE A 74 3.01 -21.65 13.17
N ASP A 75 3.46 -20.74 14.04
CA ASP A 75 2.85 -20.49 15.34
C ASP A 75 1.66 -19.53 15.18
N GLU A 76 0.50 -19.95 15.67
CA GLU A 76 -0.73 -19.16 15.70
C GLU A 76 -0.81 -18.40 17.03
N ILE A 77 -0.80 -17.06 16.95
CA ILE A 77 -0.84 -16.16 18.12
C ILE A 77 -2.11 -15.32 18.04
N ASN A 78 -3.02 -15.52 18.98
CA ASN A 78 -4.28 -14.78 19.03
C ASN A 78 -4.11 -13.46 19.79
N LEU A 79 -4.50 -12.35 19.16
CA LEU A 79 -4.34 -11.00 19.69
C LEU A 79 -5.50 -10.53 20.57
N GLU A 80 -6.62 -11.24 20.61
CA GLU A 80 -7.71 -10.94 21.55
C GLU A 80 -7.46 -11.57 22.91
N LYS A 81 -7.06 -12.84 22.91
CA LYS A 81 -6.72 -13.62 24.11
C LYS A 81 -5.28 -13.41 24.57
N LEU A 82 -4.45 -12.80 23.72
CA LEU A 82 -3.04 -12.50 23.98
C LEU A 82 -2.23 -13.75 24.32
N GLU A 83 -2.39 -14.79 23.51
CA GLU A 83 -1.75 -16.08 23.77
C GLU A 83 -1.38 -16.82 22.49
N TYR A 84 -0.33 -17.63 22.62
CA TYR A 84 -0.05 -18.72 21.69
C TYR A 84 -1.21 -19.74 21.74
N VAL A 85 -1.67 -20.14 20.55
CA VAL A 85 -2.77 -21.09 20.37
C VAL A 85 -2.23 -22.48 20.06
N ARG A 86 -1.43 -22.61 19.00
CA ARG A 86 -0.86 -23.88 18.52
C ARG A 86 0.24 -23.64 17.48
N SER A 87 0.96 -24.72 17.14
CA SER A 87 1.91 -24.75 16.03
C SER A 87 1.38 -25.64 14.90
N ILE A 88 1.45 -25.16 13.68
CA ILE A 88 1.04 -25.88 12.47
C ILE A 88 2.33 -26.38 11.79
N PRO A 89 2.65 -27.68 11.85
CA PRO A 89 3.88 -28.20 11.31
C PRO A 89 3.83 -28.26 9.78
N PHE A 90 4.97 -27.99 9.13
CA PHE A 90 5.14 -28.18 7.69
C PHE A 90 6.29 -29.15 7.44
N GLU A 91 6.20 -29.90 6.34
CA GLU A 91 7.36 -30.67 5.88
C GLU A 91 8.37 -29.70 5.24
N LYS A 92 9.63 -29.83 5.62
CA LYS A 92 10.70 -29.02 5.01
C LYS A 92 11.05 -29.55 3.62
N GLU A 93 11.06 -30.87 3.46
CA GLU A 93 11.54 -31.57 2.27
C GLU A 93 10.42 -32.39 1.60
N GLY A 94 10.71 -32.94 0.43
CA GLY A 94 9.78 -33.79 -0.32
C GLY A 94 8.86 -33.01 -1.28
N PRO A 95 8.01 -33.70 -2.06
CA PRO A 95 7.19 -33.07 -3.08
C PRO A 95 6.21 -32.03 -2.50
N ASN A 96 5.78 -32.25 -1.25
CA ASN A 96 4.90 -31.36 -0.50
C ASN A 96 5.62 -30.43 0.48
N GLY A 97 6.96 -30.45 0.49
CA GLY A 97 7.75 -29.63 1.41
C GLY A 97 7.80 -28.15 1.00
N THR A 98 8.00 -27.28 1.99
CA THR A 98 8.07 -25.82 1.80
C THR A 98 9.48 -25.33 1.45
N SER A 99 10.52 -26.18 1.57
CA SER A 99 11.91 -25.75 1.75
C SER A 99 12.05 -24.81 2.96
N HIS A 100 13.20 -24.13 3.12
CA HIS A 100 13.33 -23.08 4.14
C HIS A 100 12.36 -21.92 3.84
N ILE A 101 11.51 -21.56 4.80
CA ILE A 101 10.52 -20.48 4.65
C ILE A 101 11.19 -19.14 4.95
N ASN A 102 11.13 -18.20 3.98
CA ASN A 102 11.65 -16.84 4.18
C ASN A 102 10.56 -15.86 4.64
N TYR A 103 9.36 -16.00 4.08
CA TYR A 103 8.18 -15.17 4.36
C TYR A 103 6.91 -16.01 4.26
N ILE A 104 5.92 -15.65 5.07
CA ILE A 104 4.55 -16.18 5.03
C ILE A 104 3.63 -15.01 4.78
N TYR A 105 2.56 -15.24 4.03
CA TYR A 105 1.46 -14.32 3.87
C TYR A 105 0.17 -15.09 4.17
N ALA A 106 -0.60 -14.62 5.15
CA ALA A 106 -1.90 -15.16 5.47
C ALA A 106 -2.90 -14.69 4.40
N LEU A 107 -3.65 -15.63 3.86
CA LEU A 107 -4.65 -15.40 2.83
C LEU A 107 -6.05 -15.75 3.37
N ALA A 108 -7.07 -15.49 2.57
CA ALA A 108 -8.44 -15.94 2.88
C ALA A 108 -8.53 -17.48 2.95
N ASP A 109 -9.61 -17.98 3.55
CA ASP A 109 -9.95 -19.41 3.61
C ASP A 109 -8.89 -20.31 4.25
N ASP A 110 -8.21 -19.84 5.32
CA ASP A 110 -7.16 -20.58 6.03
C ASP A 110 -5.94 -20.97 5.16
N LEU A 111 -5.68 -20.20 4.10
CA LEU A 111 -4.56 -20.41 3.19
C LEU A 111 -3.35 -19.54 3.55
N PHE A 112 -2.16 -20.03 3.21
CA PHE A 112 -0.89 -19.32 3.35
C PHE A 112 -0.17 -19.30 2.01
N PHE A 113 0.24 -18.12 1.52
CA PHE A 113 1.32 -18.07 0.54
C PHE A 113 2.66 -18.13 1.27
N ILE A 114 3.42 -19.18 1.02
CA ILE A 114 4.73 -19.41 1.61
C ILE A 114 5.78 -19.13 0.54
N LYS A 115 6.64 -18.14 0.81
CA LYS A 115 7.82 -17.85 0.02
C LYS A 115 9.03 -18.56 0.59
N GLY A 116 9.30 -19.76 0.10
CA GLY A 116 10.48 -20.53 0.46
C GLY A 116 11.73 -20.14 -0.35
N SER A 117 12.89 -20.63 0.07
CA SER A 117 14.18 -20.35 -0.61
C SER A 117 14.31 -21.07 -1.94
N VAL A 118 13.69 -22.26 -2.06
CA VAL A 118 13.76 -23.08 -3.29
C VAL A 118 12.40 -23.14 -3.97
N LYS A 119 11.32 -23.22 -3.18
CA LYS A 119 9.95 -23.36 -3.67
C LYS A 119 9.05 -22.33 -3.00
N SER A 120 8.15 -21.74 -3.77
CA SER A 120 7.04 -20.95 -3.24
C SER A 120 5.72 -21.62 -3.63
N GLY A 121 4.68 -21.42 -2.83
CA GLY A 121 3.37 -22.02 -3.09
C GLY A 121 2.33 -21.55 -2.10
N VAL A 122 1.09 -21.98 -2.33
CA VAL A 122 -0.03 -21.80 -1.41
C VAL A 122 -0.24 -23.12 -0.67
N PHE A 123 -0.52 -23.00 0.62
CA PHE A 123 -0.66 -24.13 1.54
C PHE A 123 -1.88 -23.91 2.42
N ASP A 124 -2.57 -24.98 2.79
CA ASP A 124 -3.53 -24.96 3.90
C ASP A 124 -2.85 -25.47 5.18
N LYS A 125 -3.63 -25.60 6.27
CA LYS A 125 -3.15 -26.16 7.55
C LYS A 125 -2.72 -27.64 7.47
N LYS A 126 -2.94 -28.32 6.34
CA LYS A 126 -2.62 -29.74 6.07
C LYS A 126 -1.48 -29.92 5.07
N GLY A 127 -1.03 -28.88 4.39
CA GLY A 127 0.09 -28.91 3.44
C GLY A 127 -0.23 -28.26 2.09
N ILE A 128 0.38 -28.77 1.01
CA ILE A 128 0.17 -28.23 -0.35
C ILE A 128 -1.28 -28.41 -0.78
N VAL A 129 -1.92 -27.30 -1.19
CA VAL A 129 -3.23 -27.31 -1.85
C VAL A 129 -3.10 -27.68 -3.33
N SER A 130 -4.20 -28.14 -3.93
CA SER A 130 -4.23 -28.50 -5.36
C SER A 130 -3.77 -27.33 -6.24
N VAL A 131 -3.23 -27.66 -7.42
CA VAL A 131 -2.78 -26.66 -8.40
C VAL A 131 -3.91 -25.70 -8.76
N ASP A 132 -5.16 -26.16 -8.78
CA ASP A 132 -6.33 -25.32 -9.06
C ASP A 132 -6.57 -24.27 -7.97
N ILE A 133 -6.42 -24.63 -6.69
CA ILE A 133 -6.55 -23.67 -5.58
C ILE A 133 -5.41 -22.65 -5.64
N LEU A 134 -4.18 -23.10 -5.84
CA LEU A 134 -3.02 -22.22 -6.00
C LEU A 134 -3.23 -21.22 -7.15
N GLN A 135 -3.71 -21.71 -8.28
CA GLN A 135 -4.01 -20.89 -9.45
C GLN A 135 -5.10 -19.85 -9.16
N ASN A 136 -6.25 -20.29 -8.64
CA ASN A 136 -7.38 -19.40 -8.37
C ASN A 136 -7.02 -18.34 -7.31
N THR A 137 -6.27 -18.74 -6.28
CA THR A 137 -5.79 -17.84 -5.23
C THR A 137 -4.81 -16.81 -5.79
N TYR A 138 -3.84 -17.25 -6.59
CA TYR A 138 -2.86 -16.35 -7.20
C TYR A 138 -3.50 -15.41 -8.23
N GLN A 139 -4.47 -15.89 -9.02
CA GLN A 139 -5.24 -15.04 -9.91
C GLN A 139 -6.04 -13.99 -9.14
N GLY A 140 -6.79 -14.41 -8.11
CA GLY A 140 -7.57 -13.50 -7.28
C GLY A 140 -6.71 -12.43 -6.60
N PHE A 141 -5.52 -12.79 -6.13
CA PHE A 141 -4.53 -11.83 -5.63
C PHE A 141 -4.13 -10.80 -6.69
N LEU A 142 -3.91 -11.22 -7.94
CA LEU A 142 -3.56 -10.32 -9.05
C LEU A 142 -4.73 -9.45 -9.53
N GLU A 143 -5.98 -9.87 -9.29
CA GLU A 143 -7.21 -9.14 -9.58
C GLU A 143 -7.56 -8.08 -8.52
N GLN A 144 -6.87 -8.07 -7.37
CA GLN A 144 -7.04 -7.03 -6.36
C GLN A 144 -6.70 -5.65 -6.94
N VAL A 145 -7.39 -4.61 -6.44
CA VAL A 145 -7.14 -3.24 -6.85
C VAL A 145 -5.75 -2.81 -6.39
N LYS A 146 -4.95 -2.33 -7.35
CA LYS A 146 -3.62 -1.78 -7.09
C LYS A 146 -3.70 -0.26 -7.03
N PHE A 147 -3.36 0.28 -5.87
CA PHE A 147 -3.33 1.73 -5.66
C PHE A 147 -1.92 2.27 -5.93
N SER A 148 -1.81 3.22 -6.85
CA SER A 148 -0.58 3.98 -7.03
C SER A 148 -0.45 5.09 -5.97
N PRO A 149 0.75 5.65 -5.75
CA PRO A 149 0.94 6.77 -4.83
C PRO A 149 0.13 8.00 -5.27
N PRO A 150 -0.56 8.72 -4.35
CA PRO A 150 -1.22 9.97 -4.70
C PRO A 150 -0.20 11.05 -5.09
N VAL A 151 -0.57 11.89 -6.06
CA VAL A 151 0.24 13.03 -6.51
C VAL A 151 -0.49 14.34 -6.25
N TRP A 152 0.26 15.35 -5.79
CA TRP A 152 -0.30 16.63 -5.38
C TRP A 152 -0.43 17.61 -6.55
N ASP A 153 -1.66 17.99 -6.88
CA ASP A 153 -1.95 19.09 -7.81
C ASP A 153 -1.98 20.42 -7.04
N LYS A 154 -0.82 21.09 -7.01
CA LYS A 154 -0.66 22.38 -6.34
C LYS A 154 -1.53 23.51 -6.90
N VAL A 155 -2.02 23.40 -8.13
CA VAL A 155 -2.82 24.47 -8.78
C VAL A 155 -4.25 24.43 -8.27
N ASN A 156 -4.85 23.23 -8.26
CA ASN A 156 -6.23 23.03 -7.84
C ASN A 156 -6.36 22.58 -6.38
N LYS A 157 -5.24 22.43 -5.65
CA LYS A 157 -5.18 21.99 -4.25
C LYS A 157 -5.92 20.69 -3.99
N ARG A 158 -5.56 19.66 -4.74
CA ARG A 158 -6.18 18.33 -4.68
C ARG A 158 -5.14 17.23 -4.88
N TYR A 159 -5.40 16.05 -4.33
CA TYR A 159 -4.63 14.85 -4.64
C TYR A 159 -5.28 14.07 -5.78
N LEU A 160 -4.45 13.59 -6.69
CA LEU A 160 -4.85 12.71 -7.78
C LEU A 160 -4.23 11.33 -7.54
N ARG A 161 -5.01 10.27 -7.60
CA ARG A 161 -4.50 8.90 -7.42
C ARG A 161 -5.05 7.99 -8.51
N LEU A 162 -4.15 7.34 -9.24
CA LEU A 162 -4.53 6.24 -10.11
C LEU A 162 -4.63 4.93 -9.33
N SER A 163 -5.63 4.14 -9.66
CA SER A 163 -5.72 2.74 -9.27
C SER A 163 -6.02 1.87 -10.48
N ALA A 164 -5.60 0.61 -10.44
CA ALA A 164 -5.82 -0.31 -11.54
C ALA A 164 -6.35 -1.66 -11.05
N GLN A 165 -7.20 -2.28 -11.85
CA GLN A 165 -7.73 -3.62 -11.61
C GLN A 165 -7.55 -4.46 -12.87
N ARG A 166 -6.89 -5.61 -12.73
CA ARG A 166 -6.81 -6.60 -13.80
C ARG A 166 -8.08 -7.43 -13.82
N VAL A 167 -8.61 -7.72 -15.00
CA VAL A 167 -9.74 -8.61 -15.20
C VAL A 167 -9.31 -9.75 -16.09
N TYR A 168 -9.53 -10.99 -15.63
CA TYR A 168 -9.28 -12.18 -16.43
C TYR A 168 -10.53 -12.65 -17.17
N THR A 169 -10.32 -13.40 -18.25
CA THR A 169 -11.38 -14.17 -18.92
C THR A 169 -11.52 -15.55 -18.27
N ASP A 170 -12.54 -16.32 -18.66
CA ASP A 170 -12.63 -17.75 -18.32
C ASP A 170 -11.79 -18.63 -19.27
N ILE A 171 -11.06 -18.03 -20.23
CA ILE A 171 -10.28 -18.76 -21.23
C ILE A 171 -8.88 -19.01 -20.69
N LYS A 172 -8.47 -20.28 -20.68
CA LYS A 172 -7.12 -20.71 -20.29
C LYS A 172 -6.39 -21.32 -21.49
N SER A 173 -5.26 -20.75 -21.86
CA SER A 173 -4.40 -21.31 -22.92
C SER A 173 -3.72 -22.60 -22.44
N GLU A 174 -3.46 -23.52 -23.37
CA GLU A 174 -2.71 -24.74 -23.10
C GLU A 174 -1.32 -24.38 -22.51
N ASN A 175 -0.97 -24.96 -21.37
CA ASN A 175 0.23 -24.66 -20.56
C ASN A 175 0.27 -23.29 -19.85
N SER A 176 -0.79 -22.48 -19.88
CA SER A 176 -0.85 -21.25 -19.07
C SER A 176 -1.19 -21.57 -17.62
N PHE A 177 -0.48 -20.94 -16.67
CA PHE A 177 -0.82 -21.02 -15.25
C PHE A 177 -2.05 -20.16 -14.92
N LEU A 178 -2.26 -19.05 -15.62
CA LEU A 178 -3.36 -18.11 -15.40
C LEU A 178 -4.32 -18.10 -16.59
N HIS A 179 -5.55 -17.63 -16.38
CA HIS A 179 -6.43 -17.34 -17.50
C HIS A 179 -5.89 -16.16 -18.34
N GLN A 180 -6.43 -15.97 -19.54
CA GLN A 180 -6.05 -14.84 -20.38
C GLN A 180 -6.58 -13.54 -19.77
N ILE A 181 -5.75 -12.49 -19.80
CA ILE A 181 -6.15 -11.15 -19.36
C ILE A 181 -7.16 -10.61 -20.36
N LYS A 182 -8.34 -10.21 -19.87
CA LYS A 182 -9.37 -9.54 -20.66
C LYS A 182 -9.00 -8.08 -20.87
N GLU A 183 -8.76 -7.38 -19.76
CA GLU A 183 -8.47 -5.95 -19.73
C GLU A 183 -7.84 -5.56 -18.39
N THR A 184 -7.26 -4.36 -18.36
CA THR A 184 -6.87 -3.67 -17.14
C THR A 184 -7.68 -2.40 -17.08
N LYS A 185 -8.53 -2.27 -16.06
CA LYS A 185 -9.31 -1.05 -15.81
C LYS A 185 -8.49 -0.11 -14.97
N VAL A 186 -8.40 1.14 -15.37
CA VAL A 186 -7.69 2.19 -14.62
C VAL A 186 -8.68 3.25 -14.18
N PHE A 187 -8.62 3.65 -12.92
CA PHE A 187 -9.47 4.65 -12.32
C PHE A 187 -8.62 5.81 -11.82
N LEU A 188 -9.18 7.02 -11.89
CA LEU A 188 -8.64 8.20 -11.27
C LEU A 188 -9.53 8.61 -10.11
N THR A 189 -8.99 8.56 -8.91
CA THR A 189 -9.60 9.11 -7.69
C THR A 189 -9.04 10.50 -7.42
N VAL A 190 -9.92 11.44 -7.09
CA VAL A 190 -9.59 12.84 -6.77
C VAL A 190 -9.98 13.10 -5.32
N PHE A 191 -9.04 13.60 -4.53
CA PHE A 191 -9.28 14.00 -3.14
C PHE A 191 -8.98 15.48 -2.91
N ASP A 192 -9.66 16.11 -1.97
CA ASP A 192 -9.29 17.46 -1.49
C ASP A 192 -7.99 17.43 -0.66
N GLU A 193 -7.59 18.59 -0.11
CA GLU A 193 -6.38 18.72 0.71
C GLU A 193 -6.43 17.93 2.03
N ASP A 194 -7.62 17.57 2.50
CA ASP A 194 -7.87 16.80 3.71
C ASP A 194 -8.11 15.31 3.42
N PHE A 195 -7.84 14.85 2.20
CA PHE A 195 -8.10 13.48 1.71
C PHE A 195 -9.57 13.06 1.68
N ASN A 196 -10.52 14.00 1.69
CA ASN A 196 -11.92 13.67 1.40
C ASN A 196 -12.09 13.40 -0.10
N LEU A 197 -12.86 12.37 -0.44
CA LEU A 197 -13.16 12.04 -1.83
C LEU A 197 -13.98 13.15 -2.49
N ILE A 198 -13.45 13.72 -3.59
CA ILE A 198 -14.16 14.66 -4.45
C ILE A 198 -14.87 13.90 -5.57
N SER A 199 -14.16 13.03 -6.28
CA SER A 199 -14.69 12.26 -7.40
C SER A 199 -13.83 11.03 -7.71
N GLU A 200 -14.42 10.07 -8.41
CA GLU A 200 -13.74 8.90 -8.94
C GLU A 200 -14.35 8.52 -10.29
N GLY A 201 -13.52 8.09 -11.23
CA GLY A 201 -13.99 7.63 -12.54
C GLY A 201 -12.97 6.74 -13.25
N GLU A 202 -13.47 5.83 -14.09
CA GLU A 202 -12.64 5.05 -15.00
C GLU A 202 -12.02 5.97 -16.07
N VAL A 203 -10.77 5.69 -16.46
CA VAL A 203 -10.06 6.35 -17.55
C VAL A 203 -9.75 5.30 -18.62
N PRO A 204 -10.66 5.04 -19.57
CA PRO A 204 -10.56 3.92 -20.52
C PRO A 204 -9.33 3.97 -21.44
N GLU A 205 -8.74 5.15 -21.63
CA GLU A 205 -7.50 5.34 -22.40
C GLU A 205 -6.27 4.76 -21.69
N PHE A 206 -6.36 4.51 -20.38
CA PHE A 206 -5.28 3.92 -19.58
C PHE A 206 -5.56 2.42 -19.35
N ASN A 207 -4.55 1.59 -19.62
CA ASN A 207 -4.68 0.13 -19.59
C ASN A 207 -3.50 -0.59 -18.91
N SER A 208 -2.76 0.13 -18.07
CA SER A 208 -1.58 -0.42 -17.37
C SER A 208 -1.69 -0.22 -15.86
N GLU A 209 -1.26 -1.24 -15.12
CA GLU A 209 -1.29 -1.25 -13.66
C GLU A 209 -0.14 -0.51 -13.00
N SER A 210 0.90 -0.17 -13.78
CA SER A 210 2.12 0.41 -13.24
C SER A 210 2.72 1.37 -14.26
N VAL A 211 2.32 2.64 -14.16
CA VAL A 211 2.89 3.72 -14.96
C VAL A 211 3.23 4.89 -14.06
N LYS A 212 4.31 5.60 -14.42
CA LYS A 212 4.70 6.83 -13.74
C LYS A 212 3.80 7.97 -14.19
N TYR A 213 3.30 8.73 -13.22
CA TYR A 213 2.51 9.91 -13.47
C TYR A 213 2.79 10.96 -12.40
N PHE A 214 2.41 12.20 -12.68
CA PHE A 214 2.53 13.33 -11.77
C PHE A 214 1.50 14.41 -12.09
N ALA A 215 1.24 15.31 -11.15
CA ALA A 215 0.43 16.49 -11.41
C ALA A 215 1.31 17.67 -11.86
N LYS A 216 0.91 18.34 -12.93
CA LYS A 216 1.57 19.56 -13.43
C LYS A 216 0.54 20.44 -14.13
N ASP A 217 0.59 21.74 -13.83
CA ASP A 217 -0.28 22.77 -14.40
C ASP A 217 -1.79 22.47 -14.27
N GLY A 218 -2.21 21.92 -13.12
CA GLY A 218 -3.61 21.58 -12.86
C GLY A 218 -4.10 20.27 -13.50
N LYS A 219 -3.18 19.51 -14.11
CA LYS A 219 -3.48 18.34 -14.93
C LYS A 219 -2.68 17.12 -14.49
N LEU A 220 -3.18 15.93 -14.82
CA LEU A 220 -2.46 14.68 -14.64
C LEU A 220 -1.61 14.41 -15.89
N TRP A 221 -0.32 14.20 -15.70
CA TRP A 221 0.62 13.80 -16.75
C TRP A 221 0.95 12.33 -16.56
N TYR A 222 0.58 11.51 -17.53
CA TYR A 222 0.74 10.06 -17.51
C TYR A 222 1.78 9.65 -18.55
N PHE A 223 2.86 8.98 -18.12
CA PHE A 223 3.92 8.55 -19.03
C PHE A 223 3.39 7.61 -20.12
N THR A 224 3.88 7.80 -21.34
CA THR A 224 3.67 6.86 -22.44
C THR A 224 4.93 6.77 -23.30
N ASN A 225 5.17 5.62 -23.91
CA ASN A 225 6.13 5.49 -25.00
C ASN A 225 5.35 5.74 -26.31
N VAL A 226 5.84 6.65 -27.15
CA VAL A 226 5.25 6.95 -28.47
C VAL A 226 6.36 6.78 -29.49
N ASP A 227 6.29 5.72 -30.31
CA ASP A 227 7.30 5.41 -31.34
C ASP A 227 8.76 5.44 -30.80
N ASP A 228 8.98 4.82 -29.64
CA ASP A 228 10.25 4.80 -28.90
C ASP A 228 10.70 6.15 -28.30
N GLU A 229 9.84 7.18 -28.35
CA GLU A 229 10.06 8.47 -27.71
C GLU A 229 9.31 8.60 -26.36
N LEU A 230 9.86 9.44 -25.48
CA LEU A 230 9.25 9.80 -24.20
C LEU A 230 8.07 10.73 -24.43
N GLY A 231 6.85 10.22 -24.22
CA GLY A 231 5.60 10.98 -24.31
C GLY A 231 4.84 11.05 -23.00
N PHE A 232 3.84 11.92 -22.96
CA PHE A 232 2.87 11.99 -21.88
C PHE A 232 1.46 12.16 -22.43
N VAL A 233 0.52 11.37 -21.93
CA VAL A 233 -0.90 11.66 -22.04
C VAL A 233 -1.25 12.67 -20.95
N ILE A 234 -1.91 13.75 -21.34
CA ILE A 234 -2.30 14.83 -20.42
C ILE A 234 -3.81 14.77 -20.20
N LEU A 235 -4.22 14.40 -18.99
CA LEU A 235 -5.61 14.38 -18.60
C LEU A 235 -5.96 15.67 -17.86
N SER A 236 -6.98 16.36 -18.36
CA SER A 236 -7.57 17.54 -17.73
C SER A 236 -8.91 17.14 -17.15
N LEU A 237 -9.14 17.47 -15.88
CA LEU A 237 -10.46 17.29 -15.27
C LEU A 237 -11.28 18.55 -15.56
N GLU A 238 -12.44 18.37 -16.18
CA GLU A 238 -13.44 19.44 -16.26
C GLU A 238 -14.05 19.60 -14.86
N ASN A 239 -14.12 20.84 -14.39
CA ASN A 239 -14.72 21.20 -13.11
C ASN A 239 -16.25 21.31 -13.24
#